data_AF-A0A165E8K4-F1
#
_entry.id   AF-A0A165E8K4-F1
#
_cell.length_a   1.000
_cell.length_b   1.000
_cell.length_c   1.000
_cell.angle_alpha   90.00
_cell.angle_beta   90.00
_cell.angle_gamma   90.00
#
_symmetry.space_group_name_H-M   'P 1'
#
loop_
_entity.id
_entity.type
_entity.pdbx_description
1 polymer ?
#
loop_
_entity_poly.entity_id
_entity_poly.type
_entity_poly.pdbx_seq_one_letter_code
_entity_poly.pdbx_strand_id
1 'polypeptide(L)'
;MERPSDPLHRVRHLDTSGIHGLGGLKGALREHGIDAIEMTQAKKCVDHTQWLARPLPLQYTAYAAEDIWILSKVFEVFHARAYFRSPELEMQSQRYVNMHRGVPPQSGDIYRSSNLLPMEIIVAPVAQNSSRVCEGCHRVLGDACFFFRAHGYALVHTMHSHCKVCYILTQRMIIKATPRVKHRPRGNTHWQERWTAQEPPQVQNVAFRDALPKDPETCEKELEAVLKRISAA
;
A
#
# COMPACT_ATOMS: atom_id res chain seq x y z
N MET A 1 4.86 -14.68 -29.64
CA MET A 1 3.56 -14.19 -29.11
C MET A 1 3.54 -14.47 -27.62
N GLU A 2 3.93 -13.49 -26.82
CA GLU A 2 3.97 -13.61 -25.37
C GLU A 2 2.54 -13.64 -24.82
N ARG A 3 2.28 -14.58 -23.90
CA ARG A 3 0.99 -14.66 -23.19
C ARG A 3 0.72 -13.33 -22.48
N PRO A 4 -0.55 -12.94 -22.27
CA PRO A 4 -0.90 -11.78 -21.48
C PRO A 4 -0.16 -11.89 -20.14
N SER A 5 0.84 -11.03 -20.00
CA SER A 5 1.72 -10.95 -18.83
C SER A 5 0.86 -10.87 -17.59
N ASP A 6 1.11 -11.76 -16.62
CA ASP A 6 0.51 -11.75 -15.29
C ASP A 6 0.33 -10.29 -14.81
N PRO A 7 -0.88 -9.85 -14.43
CA PRO A 7 -1.13 -8.48 -14.00
C PRO A 7 -0.24 -8.06 -12.81
N LEU A 8 0.30 -9.01 -12.04
CA LEU A 8 1.30 -8.74 -11.01
C LEU A 8 2.66 -8.30 -11.53
N HIS A 9 3.07 -8.80 -12.70
CA HIS A 9 4.36 -8.46 -13.28
C HIS A 9 4.48 -6.94 -13.43
N ARG A 10 3.36 -6.27 -13.70
CA ARG A 10 3.32 -4.81 -13.80
C ARG A 10 3.51 -4.12 -12.46
N VAL A 11 3.10 -4.72 -11.34
CA VAL A 11 3.18 -4.09 -10.01
C VAL A 11 4.52 -4.34 -9.33
N ARG A 12 5.12 -5.52 -9.52
CA ARG A 12 6.39 -5.89 -8.87
C ARG A 12 7.56 -4.97 -9.21
N HIS A 13 7.52 -4.32 -10.36
CA HIS A 13 8.60 -3.46 -10.86
C HIS A 13 8.23 -1.97 -10.80
N LEU A 14 7.14 -1.60 -10.12
CA LEU A 14 6.83 -0.19 -9.93
C LEU A 14 7.81 0.42 -8.95
N ASP A 15 8.38 1.56 -9.36
CA ASP A 15 9.13 2.42 -8.47
C ASP A 15 8.21 2.99 -7.39
N THR A 16 8.42 2.54 -6.15
CA THR A 16 7.70 3.02 -4.96
C THR A 16 8.46 4.10 -4.21
N SER A 17 9.59 4.59 -4.74
CA SER A 17 10.34 5.67 -4.11
C SER A 17 9.50 6.94 -4.02
N GLY A 18 9.62 7.64 -2.88
CA GLY A 18 8.85 8.84 -2.60
C GLY A 18 7.36 8.57 -2.38
N ILE A 19 6.96 7.34 -2.04
CA ILE A 19 5.61 7.00 -1.59
C ILE A 19 5.69 6.60 -0.12
N HIS A 20 4.78 7.11 0.69
CA HIS A 20 4.64 6.74 2.10
C HIS A 20 3.23 6.25 2.39
N GLY A 21 3.10 5.28 3.28
CA GLY A 21 1.82 4.77 3.75
C GLY A 21 1.53 5.23 5.16
N LEU A 22 0.47 6.01 5.35
CA LEU A 22 0.04 6.41 6.70
C LEU A 22 -0.45 5.20 7.49
N GLY A 23 0.20 5.00 8.65
CA GLY A 23 -0.23 4.05 9.67
C GLY A 23 -1.37 4.62 10.52
N GLY A 24 -2.20 3.73 11.06
CA GLY A 24 -3.14 4.09 12.13
C GLY A 24 -2.46 4.04 13.50
N LEU A 25 -3.08 4.63 14.52
CA LEU A 25 -2.54 4.69 15.89
C LEU A 25 -2.16 3.31 16.46
N LYS A 26 -2.98 2.28 16.22
CA LYS A 26 -2.67 0.90 16.60
C LYS A 26 -1.42 0.35 15.87
N GLY A 27 -1.23 0.75 14.61
CA GLY A 27 -0.05 0.39 13.83
C GLY A 27 1.21 1.02 14.43
N ALA A 28 1.15 2.30 14.77
CA ALA A 28 2.24 3.01 15.42
C ALA A 28 2.64 2.36 16.77
N LEU A 29 1.67 1.97 17.60
CA LEU A 29 1.97 1.24 18.85
C LEU A 29 2.71 -0.08 18.60
N ARG A 30 2.25 -0.85 17.61
CA ARG A 30 2.87 -2.13 17.25
C ARG A 30 4.30 -1.97 16.73
N GLU A 31 4.57 -0.94 15.95
CA GLU A 31 5.94 -0.59 15.51
C GLU A 31 6.87 -0.27 16.69
N HIS A 32 6.30 0.15 17.81
CA HIS A 32 7.01 0.40 19.06
C HIS A 32 7.04 -0.81 20.01
N GLY A 33 6.61 -1.98 19.57
CA GLY A 33 6.57 -3.20 20.39
C GLY A 33 5.49 -3.16 21.47
N ILE A 34 4.53 -2.23 21.37
CA ILE A 34 3.35 -2.21 22.22
C ILE A 34 2.25 -2.90 21.44
N ASP A 35 2.04 -4.17 21.73
CA ASP A 35 0.83 -4.84 21.34
C ASP A 35 -0.31 -4.14 22.08
N ALA A 36 -1.11 -3.38 21.34
CA ALA A 36 -2.38 -2.91 21.85
C ALA A 36 -3.11 -4.15 22.33
N ILE A 37 -3.26 -4.28 23.65
CA ILE A 37 -3.96 -5.38 24.30
C ILE A 37 -5.18 -5.68 23.44
N GLU A 38 -5.43 -6.96 23.16
CA GLU A 38 -6.66 -7.43 22.54
C GLU A 38 -7.85 -6.99 23.41
N MET A 39 -8.20 -5.71 23.37
CA MET A 39 -9.44 -5.19 23.89
C MET A 39 -10.47 -5.63 22.86
N THR A 40 -10.85 -6.88 23.07
CA THR A 40 -11.81 -7.68 22.36
C THR A 40 -13.05 -6.86 22.08
N GLN A 41 -13.15 -6.40 20.84
CA GLN A 41 -14.37 -6.48 20.05
C GLN A 41 -13.94 -6.39 18.60
N ALA A 42 -13.99 -7.53 17.89
CA ALA A 42 -13.88 -7.56 16.44
C ALA A 42 -14.68 -6.38 15.87
N LYS A 43 -14.02 -5.51 15.09
CA LYS A 43 -14.58 -4.27 14.53
C LYS A 43 -15.99 -4.53 13.98
N LYS A 44 -17.01 -4.41 14.82
CA LYS A 44 -18.39 -4.33 14.37
C LYS A 44 -18.51 -2.95 13.75
N CYS A 45 -19.11 -2.89 12.57
CA CYS A 45 -19.49 -1.64 11.96
C CYS A 45 -20.21 -0.80 13.03
N VAL A 46 -19.60 0.31 13.43
CA VAL A 46 -20.16 1.20 14.44
C VAL A 46 -21.33 1.91 13.76
N ASP A 47 -22.55 1.59 14.20
CA ASP A 47 -23.74 2.26 13.71
C ASP A 47 -23.79 3.67 14.29
N HIS A 48 -23.39 4.66 13.47
CA HIS A 48 -23.28 6.03 13.93
C HIS A 48 -24.60 6.61 14.48
N THR A 49 -25.76 6.04 14.12
CA THR A 49 -27.05 6.50 14.63
C THR A 49 -27.24 6.22 16.13
N GLN A 50 -26.55 5.21 16.68
CA GLN A 50 -26.72 4.81 18.09
C GLN A 50 -25.92 5.66 19.08
N TRP A 51 -25.03 6.56 18.63
CA TRP A 51 -24.35 7.52 19.52
C TRP A 51 -25.31 8.45 20.27
N LEU A 52 -26.49 8.66 19.71
CA LEU A 52 -27.54 9.48 20.30
C LEU A 52 -28.48 8.69 21.25
N ALA A 53 -28.36 7.36 21.30
CA ALA A 53 -29.19 6.53 22.17
C ALA A 53 -28.88 6.77 23.65
N ARG A 54 -29.90 6.67 24.52
CA ARG A 54 -29.77 6.83 25.97
C ARG A 54 -30.51 5.71 26.71
N PRO A 55 -29.87 5.02 27.68
CA PRO A 55 -28.44 5.12 28.02
C PRO A 55 -27.54 4.72 26.84
N LEU A 56 -26.32 5.25 26.80
CA LEU A 56 -25.36 4.94 25.73
C LEU A 56 -25.01 3.44 25.81
N PRO A 57 -25.13 2.65 24.72
CA PRO A 57 -24.83 1.24 24.78
C PRO A 57 -23.37 0.99 25.16
N LEU A 58 -23.11 0.00 26.00
CA LEU A 58 -21.80 -0.27 26.58
C LEU A 58 -20.68 -0.42 25.52
N GLN A 59 -21.01 -0.94 24.34
CA GLN A 59 -20.07 -1.07 23.22
C GLN A 59 -19.52 0.28 22.73
N TYR A 60 -20.32 1.35 22.74
CA TYR A 60 -19.87 2.70 22.35
C TYR A 60 -18.99 3.33 23.42
N THR A 61 -19.34 3.11 24.70
CA THR A 61 -18.50 3.53 25.83
C THR A 61 -17.14 2.82 25.79
N ALA A 62 -17.13 1.51 25.54
CA ALA A 62 -15.90 0.72 25.40
C ALA A 62 -15.07 1.21 24.20
N TYR A 63 -15.70 1.45 23.05
CA TYR A 63 -15.06 2.00 21.86
C TYR A 63 -14.39 3.36 22.13
N ALA A 64 -15.12 4.30 22.75
CA ALA A 64 -14.57 5.61 23.08
C ALA A 64 -13.42 5.54 24.10
N ALA A 65 -13.55 4.67 25.11
CA ALA A 65 -12.51 4.45 26.10
C ALA A 65 -11.25 3.84 25.45
N GLU A 66 -11.40 2.92 24.50
CA GLU A 66 -10.30 2.33 23.76
C GLU A 66 -9.54 3.40 22.95
N ASP A 67 -10.26 4.27 22.22
CA ASP A 67 -9.63 5.35 21.45
C ASP A 67 -8.82 6.32 22.35
N ILE A 68 -9.36 6.69 23.52
CA ILE A 68 -8.65 7.52 24.51
C ILE A 68 -7.40 6.79 25.04
N TRP A 69 -7.52 5.50 25.36
CA TRP A 69 -6.40 4.70 25.84
C TRP A 69 -5.28 4.60 24.78
N ILE A 70 -5.64 4.33 23.52
CA ILE A 70 -4.67 4.26 22.41
C ILE A 70 -3.97 5.60 22.25
N LEU A 71 -4.70 6.71 22.24
CA LEU A 71 -4.12 8.06 22.15
C LEU A 71 -3.13 8.33 23.29
N SER A 72 -3.51 7.97 24.53
CA SER A 72 -2.63 8.11 25.70
C SER A 72 -1.33 7.32 25.51
N LYS A 73 -1.41 6.07 25.04
CA LYS A 73 -0.23 5.23 24.81
C LYS A 73 0.66 5.73 23.68
N VAL A 74 0.07 6.21 22.58
CA VAL A 74 0.85 6.82 21.50
C VAL A 74 1.59 8.06 22.03
N PHE A 75 0.90 8.92 22.78
CA PHE A 75 1.50 10.09 23.38
C PHE A 75 2.67 9.74 24.32
N GLU A 76 2.48 8.80 25.24
CA GLU A 76 3.53 8.34 26.17
C GLU A 76 4.79 7.89 25.41
N VAL A 77 4.62 7.04 24.39
CA VAL A 77 5.74 6.53 23.58
C VAL A 77 6.43 7.64 22.81
N PHE A 78 5.66 8.49 22.13
CA PHE A 78 6.19 9.54 21.26
C PHE A 78 6.89 10.62 22.09
N HIS A 79 6.37 10.91 23.28
CA HIS A 79 7.00 11.81 24.23
C HIS A 79 8.30 11.22 24.78
N ALA A 80 8.30 9.95 25.20
CA ALA A 80 9.50 9.26 25.70
C ALA A 80 10.62 9.17 24.64
N ARG A 81 10.25 9.02 23.36
CA ARG A 81 11.19 9.02 22.22
C ARG A 81 11.52 10.41 21.67
N ALA A 82 11.02 11.48 22.31
CA ALA A 82 11.23 12.86 21.93
C ALA A 82 10.79 13.23 20.49
N TYR A 83 9.82 12.51 19.91
CA TYR A 83 9.32 12.78 18.56
C TYR A 83 8.71 14.18 18.43
N PHE A 84 8.08 14.70 19.48
CA PHE A 84 7.48 16.04 19.49
C PHE A 84 8.49 17.19 19.49
N ARG A 85 9.79 16.92 19.69
CA ARG A 85 10.81 17.99 19.76
C ARG A 85 11.31 18.43 18.38
N SER A 86 10.85 17.79 17.31
CA SER A 86 11.25 18.15 15.96
C SER A 86 10.39 19.29 15.43
N PRO A 87 10.96 20.49 15.13
CA PRO A 87 10.20 21.57 14.49
C PRO A 87 9.68 21.17 13.10
N GLU A 88 10.31 20.20 12.47
CA GLU A 88 9.87 19.62 11.21
C GLU A 88 8.51 18.91 11.35
N LEU A 89 8.22 18.29 12.50
CA LEU A 89 6.99 17.54 12.71
C LEU A 89 5.75 18.45 12.65
N GLU A 90 5.84 19.66 13.19
CA GLU A 90 4.75 20.64 13.14
C GLU A 90 4.47 21.05 11.69
N MET A 91 5.52 21.35 10.92
CA MET A 91 5.39 21.71 9.50
C MET A 91 4.82 20.55 8.67
N GLN A 92 5.30 19.32 8.89
CA GLN A 92 4.81 18.10 8.25
C GLN A 92 3.33 17.85 8.55
N SER A 93 2.96 17.98 9.83
CA SER A 93 1.58 17.84 10.30
C SER A 93 0.68 18.90 9.67
N GLN A 94 1.15 20.16 9.62
CA GLN A 94 0.41 21.26 9.02
C GLN A 94 0.17 21.04 7.52
N ARG A 95 1.16 20.55 6.78
CA ARG A 95 1.01 20.20 5.35
C ARG A 95 -0.03 19.10 5.15
N TYR A 96 0.05 18.05 5.95
CA TYR A 96 -0.91 16.95 5.90
C TYR A 96 -2.34 17.42 6.19
N VAL A 97 -2.54 18.21 7.24
CA VAL A 97 -3.85 18.80 7.58
C VAL A 97 -4.35 19.71 6.46
N ASN A 98 -3.49 20.58 5.93
CA ASN A 98 -3.84 21.50 4.86
C ASN A 98 -4.26 20.79 3.57
N MET A 99 -3.69 19.62 3.26
CA MET A 99 -4.11 18.80 2.11
C MET A 99 -5.58 18.35 2.20
N HIS A 100 -6.09 18.16 3.42
CA HIS A 100 -7.47 17.76 3.66
C HIS A 100 -8.41 18.96 3.92
N ARG A 101 -7.89 20.19 3.88
CA ARG A 101 -8.69 21.39 4.07
C ARG A 101 -9.61 21.61 2.87
N GLY A 102 -10.88 21.93 3.13
CA GLY A 102 -11.86 22.30 2.11
C GLY A 102 -12.89 21.20 1.83
N VAL A 103 -12.47 20.07 1.24
CA VAL A 103 -13.41 19.00 0.85
C VAL A 103 -12.89 17.64 1.31
N PRO A 104 -13.61 16.94 2.21
CA PRO A 104 -13.25 15.58 2.60
C PRO A 104 -13.30 14.65 1.37
N PRO A 105 -12.52 13.57 1.35
CA PRO A 105 -12.62 12.56 0.29
C PRO A 105 -14.07 12.12 0.13
N GLN A 106 -14.59 12.16 -1.10
CA GLN A 106 -15.94 11.69 -1.37
C GLN A 106 -15.98 10.16 -1.31
N SER A 107 -17.13 9.61 -0.90
CA SER A 107 -17.36 8.16 -0.98
C SER A 107 -17.21 7.72 -2.43
N GLY A 108 -16.30 6.76 -2.69
CA GLY A 108 -15.96 6.29 -4.03
C GLY A 108 -14.71 6.91 -4.66
N ASP A 109 -14.15 7.99 -4.09
CA ASP A 109 -12.86 8.52 -4.53
C ASP A 109 -11.73 7.62 -4.04
N ILE A 110 -11.37 6.64 -4.87
CA ILE A 110 -10.31 5.67 -4.56
C ILE A 110 -8.93 6.31 -4.41
N TYR A 111 -8.70 7.49 -5.00
CA TYR A 111 -7.40 8.15 -5.02
C TYR A 111 -7.16 8.96 -3.75
N ARG A 112 -8.21 9.61 -3.21
CA ARG A 112 -8.12 10.41 -1.97
C ARG A 112 -8.48 9.64 -0.72
N SER A 113 -9.10 8.46 -0.83
CA SER A 113 -9.49 7.61 0.30
C SER A 113 -8.43 6.57 0.70
N SER A 114 -7.30 6.51 -0.01
CA SER A 114 -6.20 5.61 0.34
C SER A 114 -5.32 6.21 1.43
N ASN A 115 -4.70 5.36 2.24
CA ASN A 115 -3.64 5.74 3.18
C ASN A 115 -2.28 5.96 2.50
N LEU A 116 -2.15 5.70 1.19
CA LEU A 116 -0.93 5.96 0.44
C LEU A 116 -0.87 7.42 -0.01
N LEU A 117 0.30 8.04 0.18
CA LEU A 117 0.54 9.44 -0.19
C LEU A 117 1.93 9.60 -0.83
N PRO A 118 2.07 10.50 -1.81
CA PRO A 118 3.38 10.99 -2.21
C PRO A 118 4.10 11.66 -1.03
N MET A 119 5.37 11.32 -0.81
CA MET A 119 6.21 11.84 0.28
C MET A 119 6.35 13.38 0.24
N GLU A 120 6.31 13.96 -0.96
CA GLU A 120 6.34 15.43 -1.19
C GLU A 120 5.17 16.18 -0.53
N ILE A 121 4.10 15.48 -0.15
CA ILE A 121 3.01 16.10 0.61
C ILE A 121 3.47 16.42 2.03
N ILE A 122 4.30 15.58 2.62
CA ILE A 122 4.79 15.71 3.99
C ILE A 122 6.09 16.52 3.98
N VAL A 123 7.02 16.18 3.09
CA VAL A 123 8.34 16.82 2.98
C VAL A 123 8.25 18.10 2.14
N ALA A 124 9.04 19.12 2.48
CA ALA A 124 9.12 20.34 1.68
C ALA A 124 9.45 20.04 0.20
N PRO A 125 8.68 20.56 -0.78
CA PRO A 125 9.05 20.43 -2.17
C PRO A 125 10.39 21.13 -2.38
N VAL A 126 11.33 20.42 -3.01
CA VAL A 126 12.60 21.01 -3.42
C VAL A 126 12.26 22.07 -4.48
N ALA A 127 12.53 23.33 -4.17
CA ALA A 127 12.08 24.52 -4.93
C ALA A 127 12.50 24.57 -6.42
N GLN A 128 13.20 23.55 -6.92
CA GLN A 128 13.81 23.50 -8.24
C GLN A 128 13.07 22.60 -9.24
N ASN A 129 11.99 21.94 -8.83
CA ASN A 129 11.31 20.97 -9.70
C ASN A 129 10.06 21.57 -10.35
N SER A 130 9.85 21.25 -11.63
CA SER A 130 8.56 21.46 -12.30
C SER A 130 7.45 20.75 -11.54
N SER A 131 6.36 21.48 -11.30
CA SER A 131 5.15 20.95 -10.68
C SER A 131 4.08 20.66 -11.73
N ARG A 132 3.29 19.60 -11.53
CA ARG A 132 2.20 19.18 -12.40
C ARG A 132 0.98 18.76 -11.62
N VAL A 133 -0.19 18.87 -12.26
CA VAL A 133 -1.46 18.40 -11.72
C VAL A 133 -1.66 16.93 -12.09
N CYS A 134 -1.84 16.07 -11.09
CA CYS A 134 -2.18 14.66 -11.32
C CYS A 134 -3.64 14.51 -11.76
N GLU A 135 -3.91 13.81 -12.87
CA GLU A 135 -5.29 13.58 -13.36
C GLU A 135 -6.18 12.73 -12.43
N GLY A 136 -5.57 11.87 -11.59
CA GLY A 136 -6.32 11.07 -10.61
C GLY A 136 -6.73 11.86 -9.36
N CYS A 137 -5.75 12.24 -8.53
CA CYS A 137 -6.00 12.91 -7.25
C CYS A 137 -6.09 14.44 -7.34
N HIS A 138 -5.85 15.05 -8.51
CA HIS A 138 -5.89 16.49 -8.77
C HIS A 138 -4.92 17.33 -7.92
N ARG A 139 -3.92 16.71 -7.29
CA ARG A 139 -2.89 17.40 -6.53
C ARG A 139 -1.82 17.97 -7.46
N VAL A 140 -1.28 19.14 -7.10
CA VAL A 140 -0.07 19.72 -7.68
C VAL A 140 1.14 19.06 -7.01
N LEU A 141 1.96 18.36 -7.78
CA LEU A 141 3.09 17.56 -7.30
C LEU A 141 4.30 17.75 -8.23
N GLY A 142 5.51 17.62 -7.69
CA GLY A 142 6.73 17.61 -8.49
C GLY A 142 6.84 16.38 -9.39
N ASP A 143 7.67 16.48 -10.43
CA ASP A 143 7.85 15.40 -11.42
C ASP A 143 8.34 14.07 -10.81
N ALA A 144 9.06 14.10 -9.68
CA ALA A 144 9.50 12.90 -8.96
C ALA A 144 8.33 12.03 -8.45
N CYS A 145 7.14 12.61 -8.32
CA CYS A 145 5.92 11.91 -7.95
C CYS A 145 5.24 11.17 -9.11
N PHE A 146 5.80 11.19 -10.33
CA PHE A 146 5.23 10.56 -11.51
C PHE A 146 6.16 9.48 -12.08
N PHE A 147 5.60 8.54 -12.84
CA PHE A 147 6.38 7.56 -13.58
C PHE A 147 6.85 8.13 -14.92
N PHE A 148 8.11 7.87 -15.26
CA PHE A 148 8.66 8.11 -16.60
C PHE A 148 8.56 6.83 -17.42
N ARG A 149 7.92 6.87 -18.59
CA ARG A 149 8.04 5.79 -19.58
C ARG A 149 9.31 6.02 -20.37
N ALA A 150 10.23 5.06 -20.32
CA ALA A 150 11.24 4.94 -21.37
C ALA A 150 10.56 4.30 -22.60
N HIS A 151 10.55 4.98 -23.74
CA HIS A 151 10.08 4.43 -25.01
C HIS A 151 11.27 4.07 -25.90
N GLY A 152 11.78 2.83 -25.73
CA GLY A 152 12.81 2.28 -26.59
C GLY A 152 14.08 3.14 -26.70
N TYR A 153 14.71 3.11 -27.86
CA TYR A 153 15.95 3.84 -28.17
C TYR A 153 15.78 5.36 -28.30
N ALA A 154 14.55 5.89 -28.20
CA ALA A 154 14.29 7.32 -28.26
C ALA A 154 14.28 7.92 -26.85
N LEU A 155 15.16 8.90 -26.62
CA LEU A 155 15.32 9.68 -25.38
C LEU A 155 14.07 10.49 -24.93
N VAL A 156 12.92 10.30 -25.57
CA VAL A 156 11.69 11.01 -25.21
C VAL A 156 10.99 10.25 -24.09
N HIS A 157 11.23 10.67 -22.86
CA HIS A 157 10.51 10.17 -21.70
C HIS A 157 9.08 10.73 -21.70
N THR A 158 8.09 9.91 -22.05
CA THR A 158 6.68 10.28 -21.87
C THR A 158 6.31 10.04 -20.41
N MET A 159 6.00 11.12 -19.70
CA MET A 159 5.62 11.03 -18.30
C MET A 159 4.13 10.67 -18.18
N HIS A 160 3.79 9.83 -17.21
CA HIS A 160 2.39 9.51 -16.92
C HIS A 160 1.63 10.74 -16.42
N SER A 161 0.33 10.83 -16.75
CA SER A 161 -0.56 11.88 -16.25
C SER A 161 -1.04 11.68 -14.81
N HIS A 162 -0.86 10.46 -14.29
CA HIS A 162 -1.21 10.09 -12.92
C HIS A 162 0.06 9.97 -12.07
N CYS A 163 0.01 10.47 -10.84
CA CYS A 163 1.11 10.28 -9.88
C CYS A 163 1.29 8.79 -9.55
N LYS A 164 2.47 8.42 -9.02
CA LYS A 164 2.83 7.05 -8.67
C LYS A 164 1.77 6.38 -7.78
N VAL A 165 1.24 7.11 -6.79
CA VAL A 165 0.18 6.62 -5.90
C VAL A 165 -1.10 6.32 -6.65
N CYS A 166 -1.63 7.28 -7.43
CA CYS A 166 -2.85 7.05 -8.22
C CYS A 166 -2.68 5.86 -9.17
N TYR A 167 -1.52 5.77 -9.83
CA TYR A 167 -1.23 4.65 -10.71
C TYR A 167 -1.24 3.30 -9.98
N ILE A 168 -0.59 3.19 -8.81
CA ILE A 168 -0.62 1.97 -7.98
C ILE A 168 -2.05 1.60 -7.57
N LEU A 169 -2.86 2.59 -7.17
CA LEU A 169 -4.25 2.37 -6.78
C LEU A 169 -5.10 1.88 -7.96
N THR A 170 -4.89 2.43 -9.16
CA THR A 170 -5.52 1.93 -10.39
C THR A 170 -5.10 0.49 -10.69
N GLN A 171 -3.81 0.15 -10.59
CA GLN A 171 -3.37 -1.24 -10.80
C GLN A 171 -3.99 -2.19 -9.77
N ARG A 172 -4.07 -1.79 -8.51
CA ARG A 172 -4.73 -2.56 -7.45
C ARG A 172 -6.21 -2.82 -7.77
N MET A 173 -6.92 -1.83 -8.29
CA MET A 173 -8.30 -1.99 -8.73
C MET A 173 -8.43 -3.00 -9.88
N ILE A 174 -7.58 -2.88 -10.89
CA ILE A 174 -7.57 -3.79 -12.05
C ILE A 174 -7.32 -5.24 -11.59
N ILE A 175 -6.34 -5.45 -10.71
CA ILE A 175 -6.04 -6.78 -10.15
C ILE A 175 -7.25 -7.34 -9.39
N LYS A 176 -7.92 -6.53 -8.57
CA LYS A 176 -9.11 -6.95 -7.83
C LYS A 176 -10.32 -7.24 -8.73
N ALA A 177 -10.46 -6.50 -9.82
CA ALA A 177 -11.56 -6.68 -10.77
C ALA A 177 -11.34 -7.85 -11.73
N THR A 178 -10.08 -8.28 -11.94
CA THR A 178 -9.77 -9.40 -12.82
C THR A 178 -10.31 -10.70 -12.20
N PRO A 179 -11.24 -11.41 -12.86
CA PRO A 179 -11.78 -12.65 -12.32
C PRO A 179 -10.65 -13.62 -12.05
N ARG A 180 -10.63 -14.24 -10.86
CA ARG A 180 -9.71 -15.33 -10.57
C ARG A 180 -10.01 -16.44 -11.55
N VAL A 181 -9.23 -16.55 -12.63
CA VAL A 181 -9.26 -17.72 -13.50
C VAL A 181 -8.83 -18.86 -12.59
N LYS A 182 -9.81 -19.64 -12.12
CA LYS A 182 -9.54 -20.91 -11.45
C LYS A 182 -8.77 -21.71 -12.48
N HIS A 183 -7.46 -21.76 -12.34
CA HIS A 183 -6.67 -22.72 -13.09
C HIS A 183 -7.26 -24.08 -12.72
N ARG A 184 -8.11 -24.64 -13.59
CA ARG A 184 -8.43 -26.05 -13.53
C ARG A 184 -7.06 -26.72 -13.51
N PRO A 185 -6.73 -27.51 -12.48
CA PRO A 185 -5.52 -28.31 -12.54
C PRO A 185 -5.61 -29.06 -13.86
N ARG A 186 -4.68 -28.79 -14.79
CA ARG A 186 -4.56 -29.64 -15.96
C ARG A 186 -4.31 -31.01 -15.39
N GLY A 187 -5.29 -31.91 -15.54
CA GLY A 187 -5.16 -33.30 -15.13
C GLY A 187 -3.87 -33.82 -15.70
N ASN A 188 -2.86 -33.95 -14.84
CA ASN A 188 -1.57 -34.51 -15.20
C ASN A 188 -1.71 -36.02 -15.01
N THR A 189 -2.60 -36.64 -15.78
CA THR A 189 -2.74 -38.10 -15.82
C THR A 189 -1.80 -38.67 -16.87
N HIS A 190 -0.49 -38.40 -16.79
CA HIS A 190 0.52 -39.13 -17.57
C HIS A 190 1.98 -38.84 -17.16
N TRP A 191 2.40 -39.10 -15.91
CA TRP A 191 3.83 -39.07 -15.54
C TRP A 191 4.28 -40.21 -14.61
N GLN A 192 3.61 -41.37 -14.63
CA GLN A 192 4.02 -42.51 -13.78
C GLN A 192 4.74 -43.67 -14.49
N GLU A 193 5.10 -43.56 -15.78
CA GLU A 193 5.84 -44.65 -16.45
C GLU A 193 6.99 -44.11 -17.30
N ARG A 194 8.17 -43.98 -16.70
CA ARG A 194 9.50 -44.26 -17.27
C ARG A 194 10.59 -43.70 -16.35
N TRP A 195 10.99 -44.51 -15.38
CA TRP A 195 12.32 -44.45 -14.80
C TRP A 195 12.81 -45.87 -14.59
N THR A 196 13.31 -46.49 -15.65
CA THR A 196 14.23 -47.62 -15.58
C THR A 196 15.55 -47.18 -16.24
N ALA A 197 16.58 -47.13 -15.40
CA ALA A 197 18.02 -47.24 -15.65
C ALA A 197 18.63 -46.59 -16.92
N GLN A 198 19.43 -45.52 -16.72
CA GLN A 198 20.82 -45.43 -17.19
C GLN A 198 21.56 -44.19 -16.64
N GLU A 199 22.85 -44.36 -16.40
CA GLU A 199 23.84 -43.49 -15.73
C GLU A 199 24.30 -42.25 -16.56
N PRO A 200 25.09 -41.31 -15.98
CA PRO A 200 25.04 -39.88 -16.27
C PRO A 200 26.01 -39.39 -17.37
N PRO A 201 25.89 -38.12 -17.79
CA PRO A 201 27.09 -37.28 -17.65
C PRO A 201 26.84 -35.80 -17.26
N GLN A 202 27.84 -35.29 -16.54
CA GLN A 202 28.50 -33.97 -16.67
C GLN A 202 27.70 -32.68 -16.37
N VAL A 203 28.26 -31.97 -15.38
CA VAL A 203 28.04 -30.58 -14.97
C VAL A 203 27.94 -29.62 -16.16
N GLN A 204 26.92 -28.75 -16.17
CA GLN A 204 27.05 -27.35 -16.61
C GLN A 204 25.83 -26.48 -16.22
N ASN A 205 26.14 -25.33 -15.61
CA ASN A 205 25.38 -24.08 -15.50
C ASN A 205 23.96 -24.09 -14.89
N VAL A 206 23.91 -23.71 -13.61
CA VAL A 206 22.70 -23.24 -12.94
C VAL A 206 22.33 -21.87 -13.51
N ALA A 207 21.46 -21.85 -14.52
CA ALA A 207 20.63 -20.69 -14.77
C ALA A 207 19.58 -20.62 -13.65
N PHE A 208 19.66 -19.57 -12.82
CA PHE A 208 18.58 -19.21 -11.90
C PHE A 208 17.33 -18.86 -12.73
N ARG A 209 16.49 -19.87 -12.97
CA ARG A 209 15.10 -19.68 -13.37
C ARG A 209 14.29 -19.60 -12.09
N ASP A 210 14.12 -18.39 -11.57
CA ASP A 210 13.16 -18.14 -10.50
C ASP A 210 11.77 -18.56 -10.97
N ALA A 211 11.25 -19.58 -10.32
CA ALA A 211 9.89 -20.05 -10.53
C ALA A 211 8.91 -18.97 -10.05
N LEU A 212 8.26 -18.30 -11.01
CA LEU A 212 7.13 -17.42 -10.75
C LEU A 212 6.05 -18.16 -9.95
N PRO A 213 5.51 -17.57 -8.87
CA PRO A 213 4.33 -18.09 -8.20
C PRO A 213 3.15 -18.02 -9.16
N LYS A 214 2.47 -19.15 -9.37
CA LYS A 214 1.36 -19.29 -10.34
C LYS A 214 -0.02 -19.19 -9.69
N ASP A 215 -0.08 -18.94 -8.39
CA ASP A 215 -1.33 -18.97 -7.64
C ASP A 215 -1.81 -17.54 -7.24
N PRO A 216 -3.12 -17.24 -7.36
CA PRO A 216 -3.72 -15.95 -7.01
C PRO A 216 -3.60 -15.54 -5.54
N GLU A 217 -3.36 -16.49 -4.64
CA GLU A 217 -3.24 -16.22 -3.20
C GLU A 217 -1.87 -15.64 -2.87
N THR A 218 -0.83 -16.14 -3.53
CA THR A 218 0.52 -15.59 -3.53
C THR A 218 0.52 -14.20 -4.18
N CYS A 219 -0.34 -13.95 -5.16
CA CYS A 219 -0.50 -12.63 -5.75
C CYS A 219 -0.98 -11.55 -4.78
N GLU A 220 -2.00 -11.88 -3.99
CA GLU A 220 -2.53 -10.98 -2.96
C GLU A 220 -1.50 -10.78 -1.84
N LYS A 221 -0.84 -11.87 -1.41
CA LYS A 221 0.23 -11.83 -0.40
C LYS A 221 1.42 -10.96 -0.83
N GLU A 222 1.78 -10.96 -2.10
CA GLU A 222 2.88 -10.12 -2.59
C GLU A 222 2.50 -8.64 -2.72
N LEU A 223 1.29 -8.34 -3.19
CA LEU A 223 0.80 -6.96 -3.18
C LEU A 223 0.71 -6.45 -1.74
N GLU A 224 0.19 -7.25 -0.82
CA GLU A 224 0.21 -6.94 0.60
C GLU A 224 1.63 -6.81 1.14
N ALA A 225 2.59 -7.62 0.68
CA ALA A 225 3.99 -7.48 1.07
C ALA A 225 4.62 -6.20 0.55
N VAL A 226 4.28 -5.74 -0.66
CA VAL A 226 4.71 -4.44 -1.19
C VAL A 226 4.06 -3.31 -0.40
N LEU A 227 2.75 -3.38 -0.14
CA LEU A 227 2.05 -2.38 0.68
C LEU A 227 2.59 -2.34 2.11
N LYS A 228 2.89 -3.50 2.71
CA LYS A 228 3.55 -3.60 4.02
C LYS A 228 4.95 -3.00 4.00
N ARG A 229 5.73 -3.23 2.94
CA ARG A 229 7.05 -2.59 2.76
C ARG A 229 6.94 -1.07 2.68
N ILE A 230 5.97 -0.55 1.93
CA ILE A 230 5.70 0.90 1.83
C ILE A 230 5.24 1.48 3.19
N SER A 231 4.46 0.73 3.97
CA SER A 231 4.04 1.16 5.31
C SER A 231 5.13 1.04 6.37
N ALA A 232 6.18 0.25 6.14
CA ALA A 232 7.28 0.05 7.07
C ALA A 232 8.50 0.94 6.78
N ALA A 233 8.47 1.71 5.69
CA ALA A 233 9.53 2.62 5.24
C ALA A 233 9.14 4.08 5.49
#